data_AF-A0A059KPR2-F1
#
_entry.id   AF-A0A059KPR2-F1
#
_cell.length_a   1.000
_cell.length_b   1.000
_cell.length_c   1.000
_cell.angle_alpha   90.00
_cell.angle_beta   90.00
_cell.angle_gamma   90.00
#
_symmetry.space_group_name_H-M   'P 1'
#
loop_
_entity.id
_entity.type
_entity.pdbx_description
1 polymer ?
#
loop_
_entity_poly.entity_id
_entity_poly.type
_entity_poly.pdbx_seq_one_letter_code
_entity_poly.pdbx_strand_id
1 'polypeptide(L)'
;MQVEVPPDSIEAMLPPLLTQLSDEGKAILADKRGLYLGTAGFAHETSEELAALGGDIASVHERHSRLLHGNMRLRSDGWGMVNAAGCSEVGFWPLYFGDDYFILIVSGMPRFNQEAFTTLVWALGVRYGRTSI
;
A
#
# COMPACT_ATOMS: atom_id res chain seq x y z
N MET A 1 -22.29 5.88 12.13
CA MET A 1 -20.95 5.26 11.96
C MET A 1 -20.08 5.82 13.08
N GLN A 2 -19.82 5.02 14.11
CA GLN A 2 -18.92 5.39 15.19
C GLN A 2 -17.51 5.04 14.73
N VAL A 3 -16.70 6.05 14.50
CA VAL A 3 -15.27 5.87 14.21
C VAL A 3 -14.59 5.88 15.58
N GLU A 4 -14.22 4.70 16.07
CA GLU A 4 -13.46 4.57 17.32
C GLU A 4 -12.04 5.10 17.12
N VAL A 5 -11.50 5.72 18.18
CA VAL A 5 -10.12 6.20 18.20
C VAL A 5 -9.19 5.01 17.97
N PRO A 6 -8.20 5.11 17.06
CA PRO A 6 -7.26 4.03 16.82
C PRO A 6 -6.61 3.58 18.15
N PRO A 7 -6.49 2.27 18.44
CA PRO A 7 -5.66 1.78 19.55
C PRO A 7 -4.26 2.40 19.55
N ASP A 8 -3.61 2.35 20.71
CA ASP A 8 -2.33 3.02 20.99
C ASP A 8 -1.22 2.69 19.97
N SER A 9 -1.31 1.54 19.30
CA SER A 9 -0.43 1.09 18.21
C SER A 9 -1.23 0.86 16.91
N ILE A 10 -0.82 1.53 15.83
CA ILE A 10 -1.38 1.30 14.49
C ILE A 10 -1.05 -0.11 14.00
N GLU A 11 0.11 -0.62 14.37
CA GLU A 11 0.63 -1.95 14.04
C GLU A 11 -0.31 -3.05 14.52
N ALA A 12 -0.98 -2.87 15.67
CA ALA A 12 -1.98 -3.82 16.17
C ALA A 12 -3.27 -3.86 15.33
N MET A 13 -3.65 -2.75 14.66
CA MET A 13 -4.83 -2.69 13.80
C MET A 13 -4.59 -3.24 12.39
N LEU A 14 -3.34 -3.18 11.92
CA LEU A 14 -3.03 -3.44 10.52
C LEU A 14 -3.36 -4.88 10.07
N PRO A 15 -2.99 -5.95 10.78
CA PRO A 15 -3.22 -7.32 10.29
C PRO A 15 -4.68 -7.66 9.94
N PRO A 16 -5.69 -7.36 10.79
CA PRO A 16 -7.08 -7.65 10.44
C PRO A 16 -7.63 -6.78 9.30
N LEU A 17 -7.12 -5.54 9.13
CA LEU A 17 -7.48 -4.70 7.98
C LEU A 17 -6.84 -5.24 6.70
N LEU A 18 -5.53 -5.49 6.72
CA LEU A 18 -4.74 -5.96 5.58
C LEU A 18 -5.23 -7.29 5.03
N THR A 19 -5.62 -8.23 5.90
CA THR A 19 -6.22 -9.51 5.49
C THR A 19 -7.42 -9.30 4.58
N GLN A 20 -8.23 -8.27 4.82
CA GLN A 20 -9.43 -8.07 4.01
C GLN A 20 -9.10 -7.50 2.63
N LEU A 21 -8.00 -6.74 2.48
CA LEU A 21 -7.66 -6.01 1.25
C LEU A 21 -7.24 -6.89 0.07
N SER A 22 -7.06 -8.19 0.32
CA SER A 22 -6.69 -9.21 -0.67
C SER A 22 -7.77 -10.28 -0.71
N ASP A 23 -8.05 -10.83 -1.88
CA ASP A 23 -8.83 -12.06 -1.97
C ASP A 23 -8.11 -13.30 -1.45
N GLU A 24 -6.78 -13.27 -1.40
CA GLU A 24 -5.92 -14.31 -0.82
C GLU A 24 -5.61 -14.09 0.67
N GLY A 25 -6.06 -12.97 1.25
CA GLY A 25 -5.73 -12.61 2.64
C GLY A 25 -4.30 -12.12 2.85
N LYS A 26 -3.59 -11.76 1.78
CA LYS A 26 -2.17 -11.43 1.79
C LYS A 26 -1.92 -9.98 1.38
N ALA A 27 -1.49 -9.16 2.33
CA ALA A 27 -1.14 -7.77 2.07
C ALA A 27 -0.11 -7.23 3.06
N ILE A 28 0.65 -6.22 2.64
CA ILE A 28 1.68 -5.53 3.42
C ILE A 28 1.45 -4.03 3.27
N LEU A 29 1.60 -3.28 4.35
CA LEU A 29 1.74 -1.83 4.29
C LEU A 29 3.19 -1.47 4.59
N ALA A 30 3.87 -0.79 3.67
CA ALA A 30 5.24 -0.32 3.83
C ALA A 30 5.36 1.19 3.62
N ASP A 31 6.43 1.78 4.13
CA ASP A 31 6.81 3.14 3.75
C ASP A 31 7.53 3.14 2.38
N LYS A 32 7.74 4.32 1.80
CA LYS A 32 8.47 4.48 0.54
C LYS A 32 9.95 4.05 0.59
N ARG A 33 10.51 3.80 1.77
CA ARG A 33 11.89 3.33 1.98
C ARG A 33 11.97 1.80 2.00
N GLY A 34 10.84 1.12 1.91
CA GLY A 34 10.76 -0.34 1.89
C GLY A 34 10.76 -0.98 3.27
N LEU A 35 10.38 -0.25 4.32
CA LEU A 35 10.16 -0.81 5.65
C LEU A 35 8.66 -1.04 5.87
N TYR A 36 8.26 -2.26 6.23
CA TYR A 36 6.85 -2.54 6.46
C TYR A 36 6.39 -2.16 7.88
N LEU A 37 5.18 -1.59 7.99
CA LEU A 37 4.51 -1.24 9.24
C LEU A 37 3.59 -2.38 9.72
N GLY A 38 3.02 -3.13 8.79
CA GLY A 38 2.17 -4.28 9.09
C GLY A 38 2.06 -5.23 7.91
N THR A 39 1.77 -6.49 8.20
CA THR A 39 1.62 -7.56 7.21
C THR A 39 0.49 -8.51 7.61
N ALA A 40 -0.11 -9.16 6.62
CA ALA A 40 -1.09 -10.22 6.76
C ALA A 40 -0.81 -11.31 5.72
N GLY A 41 -0.95 -12.58 6.11
CA GLY A 41 -0.90 -13.74 5.22
C GLY A 41 0.48 -14.10 4.63
N PHE A 42 1.50 -13.27 4.83
CA PHE A 42 2.89 -13.54 4.44
C PHE A 42 3.74 -13.99 5.63
N ALA A 43 4.80 -14.76 5.33
CA ALA A 43 5.89 -14.95 6.28
C ALA A 43 6.63 -13.62 6.50
N HIS A 44 7.28 -13.49 7.66
CA HIS A 44 8.02 -12.27 8.01
C HIS A 44 9.11 -11.94 6.99
N GLU A 45 9.96 -12.90 6.64
CA GLU A 45 11.04 -12.74 5.65
C GLU A 45 10.51 -12.29 4.28
N THR A 46 9.44 -12.93 3.79
CA THR A 46 8.80 -12.52 2.53
C THR A 46 8.22 -11.11 2.60
N SER A 47 7.74 -10.68 3.77
CA SER A 47 7.21 -9.33 3.96
C SER A 47 8.33 -8.28 3.89
N GLU A 48 9.49 -8.58 4.46
CA GLU A 48 10.68 -7.71 4.37
C GLU A 48 11.17 -7.58 2.93
N GLU A 49 11.29 -8.70 2.22
CA GLU A 49 11.74 -8.70 0.82
C GLU A 49 10.77 -7.95 -0.10
N LEU A 50 9.46 -8.16 0.05
CA LEU A 50 8.45 -7.45 -0.73
C LEU A 50 8.42 -5.95 -0.41
N ALA A 51 8.59 -5.58 0.86
CA ALA A 51 8.66 -4.18 1.25
C ALA A 51 9.89 -3.49 0.64
N ALA A 52 11.07 -4.13 0.72
CA ALA A 52 12.29 -3.63 0.10
C ALA A 52 12.13 -3.44 -1.42
N LEU A 53 11.56 -4.44 -2.10
CA LEU A 53 11.24 -4.34 -3.53
C LEU A 53 10.27 -3.18 -3.82
N GLY A 54 9.27 -2.97 -2.96
CA GLY A 54 8.36 -1.83 -3.05
C GLY A 54 9.11 -0.48 -3.02
N GLY A 55 10.06 -0.32 -2.11
CA GLY A 55 10.92 0.87 -2.02
C GLY A 55 11.79 1.09 -3.27
N ASP A 56 12.31 0.03 -3.86
CA ASP A 56 13.06 0.10 -5.12
C ASP A 56 12.16 0.51 -6.30
N ILE A 57 10.95 -0.07 -6.38
CA ILE A 57 9.95 0.29 -7.40
C ILE A 57 9.53 1.75 -7.25
N ALA A 58 9.28 2.22 -6.02
CA ALA A 58 9.01 3.61 -5.69
C ALA A 58 10.12 4.53 -6.24
N SER A 59 11.38 4.19 -5.97
CA SER A 59 12.55 4.93 -6.46
C SER A 59 12.64 4.97 -7.99
N VAL A 60 12.25 3.88 -8.68
CA VAL A 60 12.17 3.84 -10.14
C VAL A 60 11.03 4.71 -10.66
N HIS A 61 9.85 4.62 -10.04
CA HIS A 61 8.67 5.40 -10.41
C HIS A 61 8.93 6.89 -10.28
N GLU A 62 9.43 7.36 -9.14
CA GLU A 62 9.72 8.77 -8.88
C GLU A 62 10.68 9.36 -9.92
N ARG A 63 11.75 8.63 -10.24
CA ARG A 63 12.75 9.01 -11.24
C ARG A 63 12.17 9.19 -12.64
N HIS A 64 11.10 8.45 -12.95
CA HIS A 64 10.45 8.45 -14.27
C HIS A 64 9.07 9.11 -14.27
N SER A 65 8.62 9.70 -13.16
CA SER A 65 7.28 10.29 -13.00
C SER A 65 6.92 11.28 -14.12
N ARG A 66 7.85 12.14 -14.54
CA ARG A 66 7.65 13.08 -15.66
C ARG A 66 7.38 12.37 -16.99
N LEU A 67 8.10 11.28 -17.26
CA LEU A 67 7.88 10.48 -18.48
C LEU A 67 6.51 9.79 -18.42
N LEU A 68 6.19 9.15 -17.29
CA LEU A 68 4.96 8.37 -17.10
C LEU A 68 3.71 9.26 -17.17
N HIS A 69 3.66 10.33 -16.39
CA HIS A 69 2.48 11.20 -16.28
C HIS A 69 2.44 12.32 -17.31
N GLY A 70 3.59 12.84 -17.72
CA GLY A 70 3.68 13.91 -18.71
C GLY A 70 3.59 13.37 -20.13
N ASN A 71 4.61 12.64 -20.55
CA ASN A 71 4.76 12.24 -21.95
C ASN A 71 3.78 11.11 -22.32
N MET A 72 3.70 10.06 -21.48
CA MET A 72 2.85 8.90 -21.72
C MET A 72 1.41 9.10 -21.22
N ARG A 73 1.17 10.15 -20.42
CA ARG A 73 -0.15 10.50 -19.85
C ARG A 73 -0.80 9.35 -19.09
N LEU A 74 -0.01 8.48 -18.48
CA LEU A 74 -0.50 7.42 -17.61
C LEU A 74 -1.08 8.04 -16.34
N ARG A 75 -2.19 7.48 -15.87
CA ARG A 75 -2.91 7.93 -14.66
C ARG A 75 -2.75 7.00 -13.46
N SER A 76 -2.08 5.87 -13.66
CA SER A 76 -1.84 4.88 -12.62
C SER A 76 -0.43 5.04 -12.08
N ASP A 77 -0.33 4.98 -10.76
CA ASP A 77 0.94 4.96 -10.03
C ASP A 77 1.23 3.56 -9.46
N GLY A 78 0.27 2.65 -9.59
CA GLY A 78 0.42 1.27 -9.19
C GLY A 78 1.30 0.47 -10.16
N TRP A 79 2.14 -0.38 -9.60
CA TRP A 79 2.96 -1.37 -10.31
C TRP A 79 2.52 -2.77 -9.95
N GLY A 80 2.81 -3.78 -10.78
CA GLY A 80 2.51 -5.15 -10.40
C GLY A 80 3.03 -6.21 -11.36
N MET A 81 3.18 -7.42 -10.83
CA MET A 81 3.35 -8.63 -11.62
C MET A 81 1.98 -9.05 -12.13
N VAL A 82 1.87 -9.26 -13.44
CA VAL A 82 0.63 -9.66 -14.09
C VAL A 82 0.80 -11.02 -14.75
N ASN A 83 -0.15 -11.93 -14.50
CA ASN A 83 -0.15 -13.23 -15.15
C ASN A 83 -0.63 -13.12 -16.61
N ALA A 84 -0.59 -14.23 -17.35
CA ALA A 84 -0.98 -14.27 -18.75
C ALA A 84 -2.47 -13.91 -19.00
N ALA A 85 -3.32 -13.98 -17.97
CA ALA A 85 -4.72 -13.54 -18.04
C ALA A 85 -4.89 -12.03 -17.80
N GLY A 86 -3.80 -11.30 -17.50
CA GLY A 86 -3.83 -9.88 -17.17
C GLY A 86 -4.23 -9.58 -15.72
N CYS A 87 -4.37 -10.60 -14.87
CA CYS A 87 -4.65 -10.42 -13.45
C CYS A 87 -3.36 -10.14 -12.68
N SER A 88 -3.44 -9.24 -11.69
CA SER A 88 -2.35 -8.99 -10.76
C SER A 88 -2.10 -10.22 -9.90
N GLU A 89 -0.85 -10.70 -9.87
CA GLU A 89 -0.38 -11.68 -8.90
C GLU A 89 0.10 -10.99 -7.63
N VAL A 90 0.89 -9.92 -7.78
CA VAL A 90 1.28 -9.02 -6.69
C VAL A 90 1.34 -7.60 -7.24
N GLY A 91 0.65 -6.68 -6.59
CA GLY A 91 0.71 -5.26 -6.94
C GLY A 91 1.22 -4.39 -5.79
N PHE A 92 1.68 -3.20 -6.15
CA PHE A 92 2.28 -2.17 -5.30
C PHE A 92 1.55 -0.86 -5.59
N TRP A 93 0.73 -0.37 -4.66
CA TRP A 93 -0.07 0.83 -4.81
C TRP A 93 0.38 1.92 -3.84
N PRO A 94 0.82 3.09 -4.32
CA PRO A 94 1.12 4.21 -3.43
C PRO A 94 -0.17 4.80 -2.84
N LEU A 95 -0.12 5.11 -1.55
CA LEU A 95 -1.15 5.82 -0.78
C LEU A 95 -0.56 7.15 -0.31
N TYR A 96 -0.86 8.22 -1.06
CA TYR A 96 -0.28 9.54 -0.82
C TYR A 96 -0.91 10.28 0.37
N PHE A 97 -0.06 10.87 1.20
CA PHE A 97 -0.38 11.73 2.33
C PHE A 97 0.53 12.97 2.30
N GLY A 98 0.22 13.93 1.41
CA GLY A 98 1.08 15.10 1.17
C GLY A 98 2.32 14.73 0.38
N ASP A 99 3.51 15.13 0.87
CA ASP A 99 4.81 14.83 0.25
C ASP A 99 5.35 13.43 0.60
N ASP A 100 4.62 12.68 1.43
CA ASP A 100 4.96 11.31 1.80
C ASP A 100 3.88 10.33 1.37
N TYR A 101 4.23 9.05 1.29
CA TYR A 101 3.28 7.99 0.95
C TYR A 101 3.69 6.64 1.52
N PHE A 102 2.67 5.80 1.70
CA PHE A 102 2.84 4.38 1.99
C PHE A 102 2.68 3.58 0.70
N ILE A 103 3.25 2.39 0.66
CA ILE A 103 3.08 1.40 -0.40
C ILE A 103 2.22 0.29 0.16
N LEU A 104 1.03 0.12 -0.40
CA LEU A 104 0.19 -1.03 -0.14
C LEU A 104 0.54 -2.13 -1.13
N ILE A 105 1.00 -3.26 -0.62
CA ILE A 105 1.39 -4.43 -1.41
C ILE A 105 0.31 -5.49 -1.24
N VAL A 106 -0.27 -6.00 -2.32
CA VAL A 106 -1.39 -6.95 -2.26
C VAL A 106 -1.14 -8.11 -3.21
N SER A 107 -1.26 -9.34 -2.68
CA SER A 107 -1.30 -10.57 -3.50
C SER A 107 -2.71 -10.78 -4.03
N GLY A 108 -2.81 -11.30 -5.25
CA GLY A 108 -4.09 -11.58 -5.91
C GLY A 108 -4.88 -10.32 -6.27
N MET A 109 -6.20 -10.43 -6.22
CA MET A 109 -7.12 -9.34 -6.58
C MET A 109 -7.30 -8.36 -5.40
N PRO A 110 -6.97 -7.06 -5.57
CA PRO A 110 -7.18 -6.06 -4.54
C PRO A 110 -8.68 -5.81 -4.28
N ARG A 111 -9.06 -5.77 -3.00
CA ARG A 111 -10.42 -5.49 -2.52
C ARG A 111 -10.50 -4.08 -1.90
N PHE A 112 -10.23 -3.05 -2.69
CA PHE A 112 -10.24 -1.66 -2.18
C PHE A 112 -11.65 -1.06 -2.02
N ASN A 113 -12.67 -1.75 -2.52
CA ASN A 113 -14.08 -1.33 -2.48
C ASN A 113 -14.81 -1.75 -1.18
N GLN A 114 -14.12 -1.81 -0.06
CA GLN A 114 -14.67 -2.27 1.22
C GLN A 114 -14.25 -1.39 2.40
N GLU A 115 -14.97 -1.52 3.52
CA GLU A 115 -14.77 -0.69 4.71
C GLU A 115 -13.35 -0.74 5.26
N ALA A 116 -12.70 -1.91 5.24
CA ALA A 116 -11.33 -2.07 5.74
C ALA A 116 -10.33 -1.13 5.04
N PHE A 117 -10.50 -0.87 3.74
CA PHE A 117 -9.63 0.05 3.01
C PHE A 117 -9.85 1.50 3.47
N THR A 118 -11.11 1.91 3.61
CA THR A 118 -11.46 3.24 4.13
C THR A 118 -10.93 3.45 5.55
N THR A 119 -11.07 2.45 6.42
CA THR A 119 -10.55 2.51 7.79
C THR A 119 -9.04 2.61 7.82
N LEU A 120 -8.33 1.86 6.95
CA LEU A 120 -6.88 1.96 6.81
C LEU A 120 -6.46 3.39 6.40
N VAL A 121 -7.03 3.92 5.32
CA VAL A 121 -6.70 5.26 4.83
C VAL A 121 -7.01 6.34 5.88
N TRP A 122 -8.12 6.21 6.59
CA TRP A 122 -8.48 7.13 7.67
C TRP A 122 -7.48 7.07 8.83
N ALA A 123 -7.11 5.88 9.31
CA ALA A 123 -6.14 5.72 10.39
C ALA A 123 -4.76 6.29 10.03
N LEU A 124 -4.32 6.07 8.78
CA LEU A 124 -3.09 6.68 8.26
C LEU A 124 -3.21 8.19 8.15
N GLY A 125 -4.34 8.71 7.67
CA GLY A 125 -4.59 10.15 7.55
C GLY A 125 -4.59 10.87 8.90
N VAL A 126 -5.22 10.29 9.93
CA VAL A 126 -5.22 10.87 11.29
C VAL A 126 -3.81 10.93 11.88
N ARG A 127 -2.98 9.92 11.62
CA ARG A 127 -1.65 9.79 12.24
C ARG A 127 -0.54 10.50 11.47
N TYR A 128 -0.61 10.47 10.14
CA TYR A 128 0.46 10.93 9.24
C TYR A 128 0.06 12.10 8.34
N GLY A 129 -1.23 12.42 8.21
CA GLY A 129 -1.74 13.47 7.33
C GLY A 129 -1.49 14.91 7.83
N ARG A 130 -0.42 15.17 8.58
CA ARG A 130 -0.06 16.53 8.97
C ARG A 130 0.36 17.32 7.73
N THR A 131 -0.52 18.23 7.33
CA THR A 131 -0.28 19.28 6.35
C THR A 131 0.96 20.09 6.74
N SER A 132 1.96 20.17 5.86
CA SER A 132 2.93 21.26 5.88
C SER A 132 2.14 22.57 5.80
N ILE A 133 2.06 23.31 6.91
CA ILE A 133 1.58 24.69 6.95
C ILE A 133 2.73 25.61 6.52
#